data_AF-A0A7W9ZP89-F1
#
_entry.id   AF-A0A7W9ZP89-F1
#
_cell.length_a   1.000
_cell.length_b   1.000
_cell.length_c   1.000
_cell.angle_alpha   90.00
_cell.angle_beta   90.00
_cell.angle_gamma   90.00
#
_symmetry.space_group_name_H-M   'P 1'
#
loop_
_entity.id
_entity.type
_entity.pdbx_description
1 polymer ?
#
loop_
_entity_poly.entity_id
_entity_poly.type
_entity_poly.pdbx_seq_one_letter_code
_entity_poly.pdbx_strand_id
1 'polypeptide(L)'
;MYAVLDCNESELKELGLILNSDIHSIKKIANKIMQNVDIEFQFRFEAVIKLLLNKKSNLMLLDIPNLKRIKICLENFLALRTTFRELVKQLLNDYSSNKKSIKSENSKLGDYLNKAFSDIVLSMDKNPINLEQEIRNIIVI
;
A
#
# COMPACT_ATOMS: atom_id res chain seq x y z
N MET A 1 3.30 -2.93 7.13
CA MET A 1 2.36 -1.84 7.44
C MET A 1 3.15 -0.63 7.89
N TYR A 2 4.08 -0.84 8.84
CA TYR A 2 5.03 0.16 9.33
C TYR A 2 5.72 0.94 8.20
N ALA A 3 6.50 0.29 7.33
CA ALA A 3 7.20 0.97 6.25
C ALA A 3 6.27 1.66 5.22
N VAL A 4 5.08 1.07 4.98
CA VAL A 4 4.06 1.70 4.12
C VAL A 4 3.54 2.98 4.75
N LEU A 5 3.51 3.13 6.07
CA LEU A 5 3.10 4.35 6.77
C LEU A 5 4.29 5.18 7.31
N ASP A 6 5.47 5.08 6.67
CA ASP A 6 6.70 5.79 7.08
C ASP A 6 7.10 5.56 8.54
N CYS A 7 6.70 4.44 9.13
CA CYS A 7 6.89 4.14 10.54
C CYS A 7 6.34 5.25 11.46
N ASN A 8 5.29 5.96 11.04
CA ASN A 8 4.62 6.95 11.87
C ASN A 8 3.86 6.24 13.02
N GLU A 9 4.52 6.13 14.18
CA GLU A 9 4.03 5.38 15.34
C GLU A 9 2.65 5.85 15.82
N SER A 10 2.39 7.16 15.76
CA SER A 10 1.10 7.73 16.18
C SER A 10 -0.03 7.26 15.27
N GLU A 11 0.15 7.40 13.95
CA GLU A 11 -0.84 6.95 12.96
C GLU A 11 -1.04 5.43 13.03
N LEU A 12 0.04 4.67 13.20
CA LEU A 12 -0.01 3.21 13.34
C LEU A 12 -0.78 2.75 14.57
N LYS A 13 -0.57 3.43 15.71
CA LYS A 13 -1.26 3.12 16.96
C LYS A 13 -2.76 3.39 16.82
N GLU A 14 -3.14 4.55 16.29
CA GLU A 14 -4.55 4.89 16.08
C GLU A 14 -5.22 3.98 15.06
N LEU A 15 -4.55 3.68 13.95
CA LEU A 15 -5.05 2.74 12.94
C LEU A 15 -5.24 1.35 13.56
N GLY A 16 -4.30 0.90 14.39
CA GLY A 16 -4.40 -0.35 15.13
C GLY A 16 -5.62 -0.40 16.04
N LEU A 17 -5.94 0.69 16.75
CA LEU A 17 -7.14 0.78 17.59
C LEU A 17 -8.44 0.69 16.78
N ILE A 18 -8.48 1.30 15.59
CA ILE A 18 -9.66 1.27 14.72
C ILE A 18 -9.85 -0.12 14.10
N LEU A 19 -8.77 -0.75 13.63
CA LEU A 19 -8.82 -2.01 12.89
C LEU A 19 -8.88 -3.24 13.80
N ASN A 20 -8.39 -3.16 15.05
CA ASN A 20 -8.46 -4.23 16.03
C ASN A 20 -9.86 -4.33 16.68
N SER A 21 -10.88 -4.49 15.85
CA SER A 21 -12.27 -4.67 16.27
C SER A 21 -12.59 -6.16 16.46
N ASP A 22 -13.35 -6.49 17.50
CA ASP A 22 -13.90 -7.83 17.72
C ASP A 22 -15.01 -8.20 16.71
N ILE A 23 -15.42 -7.25 15.88
CA ILE A 23 -16.48 -7.44 14.91
C ILE A 23 -15.93 -8.09 13.67
N HIS A 24 -16.49 -9.28 13.37
CA HIS A 24 -16.00 -10.16 12.31
C HIS A 24 -15.88 -9.47 10.94
N SER A 25 -16.84 -8.63 10.55
CA SER A 25 -16.82 -7.92 9.27
C SER A 25 -15.65 -6.92 9.18
N ILE A 26 -15.42 -6.12 10.23
CA ILE A 26 -14.30 -5.18 10.29
C ILE A 26 -12.97 -5.93 10.29
N LYS A 27 -12.85 -6.98 11.11
CA LYS A 27 -11.64 -7.81 11.18
C LYS A 27 -11.29 -8.43 9.83
N LYS A 28 -12.29 -8.90 9.07
CA LYS A 28 -12.08 -9.44 7.72
C LYS A 28 -11.51 -8.39 6.76
N ILE A 29 -12.02 -7.16 6.82
CA ILE A 29 -11.52 -6.04 5.99
C ILE A 29 -10.11 -5.65 6.41
N ALA A 30 -9.87 -5.51 7.72
CA ALA A 30 -8.56 -5.21 8.28
C ALA A 30 -7.51 -6.23 7.84
N ASN A 31 -7.81 -7.53 7.96
CA ASN A 31 -6.91 -8.59 7.51
C ASN A 31 -6.61 -8.49 6.02
N LYS A 32 -7.63 -8.18 5.19
CA LYS A 32 -7.44 -7.99 3.75
C LYS A 32 -6.53 -6.79 3.47
N ILE A 33 -6.74 -5.66 4.17
CA ILE A 33 -5.87 -4.48 4.06
C ILE A 33 -4.43 -4.87 4.42
N MET A 34 -4.22 -5.49 5.58
CA MET A 34 -2.89 -5.89 6.04
C MET A 34 -2.19 -6.84 5.07
N GLN A 35 -2.88 -7.88 4.58
CA GLN A 35 -2.32 -8.84 3.63
C GLN A 35 -1.84 -8.15 2.35
N ASN A 36 -2.67 -7.29 1.74
CA ASN A 36 -2.34 -6.67 0.47
C ASN A 36 -1.27 -5.57 0.62
N VAL A 37 -1.32 -4.81 1.70
CA VAL A 37 -0.38 -3.71 1.94
C VAL A 37 1.00 -4.24 2.33
N ASP A 38 1.06 -5.28 3.18
CA ASP A 38 2.33 -5.77 3.72
C ASP A 38 2.97 -6.80 2.82
N ILE A 39 2.20 -7.82 2.44
CA ILE A 39 2.72 -8.99 1.74
C ILE A 39 2.78 -8.71 0.24
N GLU A 40 1.69 -8.23 -0.35
CA GLU A 40 1.68 -8.06 -1.82
C GLU A 40 2.39 -6.78 -2.25
N PHE A 41 2.19 -5.66 -1.55
CA PHE A 41 2.79 -4.40 -1.95
C PHE A 41 4.21 -4.19 -1.40
N GLN A 42 4.36 -4.10 -0.07
CA GLN A 42 5.62 -3.63 0.54
C GLN A 42 6.78 -4.60 0.31
N PHE A 43 6.54 -5.90 0.49
CA PHE A 43 7.56 -6.92 0.24
C PHE A 43 8.09 -6.86 -1.20
N ARG A 44 7.19 -6.75 -2.20
CA ARG A 44 7.58 -6.65 -3.61
C ARG A 44 8.33 -5.38 -3.93
N PHE A 45 7.87 -4.25 -3.39
CA PHE A 45 8.58 -2.98 -3.57
C PHE A 45 10.00 -3.08 -3.04
N GLU A 46 10.20 -3.64 -1.85
CA GLU A 46 11.55 -3.87 -1.29
C GLU A 46 12.37 -4.86 -2.11
N ALA A 47 11.76 -5.93 -2.62
CA ALA A 47 12.43 -6.90 -3.48
C ALA A 47 12.92 -6.27 -4.78
N VAL A 48 12.10 -5.42 -5.39
CA VAL A 48 12.46 -4.61 -6.57
C VAL A 48 13.63 -3.69 -6.25
N ILE A 49 13.57 -2.92 -5.16
CA ILE A 49 14.67 -2.02 -4.77
C ILE A 49 15.98 -2.81 -4.54
N LYS A 50 15.92 -3.94 -3.85
CA LYS A 50 17.07 -4.83 -3.65
C LYS A 50 17.62 -5.35 -4.98
N LEU A 51 16.76 -5.75 -5.92
CA LEU A 51 17.17 -6.16 -7.26
C LEU A 51 17.90 -5.04 -8.01
N LEU A 52 17.34 -3.82 -8.01
CA LEU A 52 17.94 -2.65 -8.66
C LEU A 52 19.31 -2.33 -8.07
N LEU A 53 19.46 -2.40 -6.74
CA LEU A 53 20.73 -2.17 -6.06
C LEU A 53 21.77 -3.24 -6.42
N ASN A 54 21.38 -4.52 -6.41
CA ASN A 54 22.26 -5.63 -6.78
C ASN A 54 22.70 -5.56 -8.26
N LYS A 55 21.87 -4.98 -9.13
CA LYS A 55 22.11 -4.84 -10.57
C LYS A 55 22.48 -3.41 -10.97
N LYS A 56 23.00 -2.60 -10.02
CA LYS A 56 23.32 -1.18 -10.25
C LYS A 56 24.26 -0.97 -11.44
N SER A 57 25.24 -1.84 -11.66
CA SER A 57 26.12 -1.79 -12.83
C SER A 57 25.36 -1.97 -14.14
N ASN A 58 24.38 -2.88 -14.17
CA ASN A 58 23.60 -3.20 -15.37
C ASN A 58 22.67 -2.03 -15.73
N LEU A 59 22.21 -1.25 -14.74
CA LEU A 59 21.45 -0.02 -15.00
C LEU A 59 22.24 0.99 -15.84
N MET A 60 23.57 1.06 -15.70
CA MET A 60 24.42 1.95 -16.51
C MET A 60 24.54 1.51 -17.96
N LEU A 61 24.19 0.25 -18.27
CA LEU A 61 24.24 -0.31 -19.63
C LEU A 61 22.90 -0.19 -20.37
N LEU A 62 21.83 0.19 -19.67
CA LEU A 62 20.50 0.34 -20.25
C LEU A 62 20.40 1.61 -21.10
N ASP A 63 19.63 1.51 -22.18
CA ASP A 63 19.24 2.69 -22.95
C ASP A 63 18.27 3.60 -22.17
N ILE A 64 18.17 4.85 -22.63
CA ILE A 64 17.30 5.86 -22.01
C ILE A 64 15.83 5.40 -21.95
N PRO A 65 15.25 4.80 -23.01
CA PRO A 65 13.88 4.27 -22.94
C PRO A 65 13.65 3.27 -21.81
N ASN A 66 14.55 2.30 -21.60
CA ASN A 66 14.41 1.32 -20.54
C ASN A 66 14.57 1.93 -19.15
N LEU A 67 15.50 2.89 -18.99
CA LEU A 67 15.63 3.65 -17.75
C LEU A 67 14.36 4.43 -17.42
N LYS A 68 13.72 5.04 -18.42
CA LYS A 68 12.43 5.73 -18.24
C LYS A 68 11.32 4.78 -17.80
N ARG A 69 11.26 3.58 -18.38
CA ARG A 69 10.27 2.56 -17.98
C ARG A 69 10.45 2.11 -16.53
N ILE A 70 11.68 1.82 -16.10
CA ILE A 70 11.98 1.50 -14.69
C ILE A 70 11.53 2.65 -13.78
N LYS A 71 11.87 3.90 -14.14
CA LYS A 71 11.45 5.08 -13.37
C LYS A 71 9.93 5.14 -13.22
N ILE A 72 9.18 4.99 -14.31
CA ILE A 72 7.71 4.99 -14.30
C ILE A 72 7.17 3.87 -13.39
N CYS A 73 7.76 2.67 -13.45
CA CYS A 73 7.34 1.58 -12.57
C CYS A 73 7.53 1.92 -11.08
N LEU A 74 8.67 2.52 -10.73
CA LEU A 74 8.94 2.98 -9.36
C LEU A 74 8.00 4.11 -8.93
N GLU A 75 7.72 5.07 -9.81
CA GLU A 75 6.74 6.14 -9.56
C GLU A 75 5.34 5.56 -9.31
N ASN A 76 4.94 4.51 -10.04
CA ASN A 76 3.66 3.83 -9.83
C ASN A 76 3.60 3.10 -8.47
N PHE A 77 4.68 2.46 -8.03
CA PHE A 77 4.77 1.92 -6.66
C PHE A 77 4.57 3.04 -5.63
N LEU A 78 5.29 4.16 -5.78
CA LEU A 78 5.22 5.29 -4.86
C LEU A 78 3.84 5.96 -4.86
N ALA A 79 3.16 6.04 -6.00
CA ALA A 79 1.81 6.56 -6.12
C ALA A 79 0.82 5.71 -5.31
N LEU A 80 0.85 4.38 -5.46
CA LEU A 80 0.01 3.47 -4.67
C LEU A 80 0.24 3.66 -3.16
N ARG A 81 1.50 3.72 -2.74
CA ARG A 81 1.87 3.97 -1.34
C ARG A 81 1.29 5.28 -0.82
N THR A 82 1.36 6.34 -1.64
CA THR A 82 0.87 7.67 -1.29
C THR A 82 -0.65 7.68 -1.17
N THR A 83 -1.38 7.12 -2.14
CA THR A 83 -2.84 7.00 -2.08
C THR A 83 -3.30 6.25 -0.83
N PHE A 84 -2.63 5.14 -0.49
CA PHE A 84 -2.97 4.39 0.73
C PHE A 84 -2.77 5.21 2.01
N ARG A 85 -1.66 5.96 2.11
CA ARG A 85 -1.41 6.86 3.26
C ARG A 85 -2.47 7.94 3.38
N GLU A 86 -2.87 8.55 2.28
CA GLU A 86 -3.91 9.56 2.26
C GLU A 86 -5.25 8.99 2.76
N LEU A 87 -5.60 7.78 2.35
CA LEU A 87 -6.79 7.08 2.83
C LEU A 87 -6.71 6.77 4.33
N VAL A 88 -5.54 6.37 4.84
CA VAL A 88 -5.34 6.18 6.28
C VAL A 88 -5.52 7.51 7.03
N LYS A 89 -4.90 8.60 6.58
CA LYS A 89 -5.07 9.92 7.19
C LYS A 89 -6.53 10.38 7.19
N GLN A 90 -7.25 10.16 6.09
CA GLN A 90 -8.67 10.44 6.00
C GLN A 90 -9.49 9.60 6.97
N LEU A 91 -9.21 8.30 7.09
CA LEU A 91 -9.86 7.43 8.07
C LEU A 91 -9.62 7.93 9.50
N LEU A 92 -8.38 8.25 9.88
CA LEU A 92 -8.06 8.72 11.23
C LEU A 92 -8.82 10.02 11.55
N ASN A 93 -8.80 10.98 10.62
CA ASN A 93 -9.53 12.24 10.78
C ASN A 93 -11.03 12.03 10.89
N ASP A 94 -11.63 11.29 9.95
CA ASP A 94 -13.08 11.02 9.92
C ASP A 94 -13.53 10.23 11.15
N TYR A 95 -12.69 9.31 11.65
CA TYR A 95 -12.97 8.53 12.86
C TYR A 95 -12.90 9.41 14.11
N SER A 96 -11.86 10.25 14.21
CA SER A 96 -11.68 11.17 15.36
C SER A 96 -12.87 12.13 15.52
N SER A 97 -13.41 12.65 14.41
CA SER A 97 -14.57 13.55 14.40
C SER A 97 -15.92 12.82 14.42
N ASN A 98 -15.93 11.49 14.57
CA ASN A 98 -17.11 10.62 14.45
C ASN A 98 -17.97 10.93 13.21
N LYS A 99 -17.33 11.23 12.09
CA LYS A 99 -18.02 11.60 10.86
C LYS A 99 -18.89 10.42 10.41
N LYS A 100 -20.16 10.69 10.08
CA LYS A 100 -21.13 9.65 9.69
C LYS A 100 -21.24 8.50 10.71
N SER A 101 -21.03 8.79 12.00
CA SER A 101 -21.11 7.83 13.09
C SER A 101 -20.09 6.68 13.05
N ILE A 102 -19.00 6.78 12.28
CA ILE A 102 -18.06 5.64 12.14
C ILE A 102 -17.27 5.30 13.40
N LYS A 103 -17.25 6.17 14.42
CA LYS A 103 -16.66 5.86 15.74
C LYS A 103 -17.66 5.18 16.68
N SER A 104 -18.93 5.53 16.59
CA SER A 104 -19.98 5.00 17.47
C SER A 104 -20.72 3.79 16.91
N GLU A 105 -20.73 3.59 15.59
CA GLU A 105 -21.48 2.52 14.92
C GLU A 105 -20.56 1.64 14.07
N ASN A 106 -20.37 0.40 14.51
CA ASN A 106 -19.46 -0.52 13.84
C ASN A 106 -19.91 -0.96 12.44
N SER A 107 -21.22 -1.00 12.17
CA SER A 107 -21.74 -1.23 10.82
C SER A 107 -21.30 -0.11 9.87
N LYS A 108 -21.41 1.16 10.31
CA LYS A 108 -20.94 2.32 9.55
C LYS A 108 -19.44 2.31 9.33
N LEU A 109 -18.66 1.91 10.34
CA LEU A 109 -17.22 1.73 10.19
C LEU A 109 -16.89 0.66 9.14
N GLY A 110 -17.54 -0.50 9.20
CA GLY A 110 -17.35 -1.57 8.21
C GLY A 110 -17.67 -1.11 6.78
N ASP A 111 -18.80 -0.42 6.59
CA ASP A 111 -19.18 0.14 5.30
C ASP A 111 -18.18 1.19 4.79
N TYR A 112 -17.72 2.06 5.70
CA TYR A 112 -16.71 3.08 5.39
C TYR A 112 -15.41 2.42 4.94
N LEU A 113 -14.88 1.47 5.71
CA LEU A 113 -13.62 0.79 5.40
C LEU A 113 -13.70 0.06 4.06
N ASN A 114 -14.79 -0.67 3.81
CA ASN A 114 -15.01 -1.34 2.53
C ASN A 114 -14.99 -0.34 1.37
N LYS A 115 -15.74 0.76 1.49
CA LYS A 115 -15.85 1.76 0.42
C LYS A 115 -14.56 2.53 0.19
N ALA A 116 -13.87 2.93 1.25
CA ALA A 116 -12.66 3.75 1.16
C ALA A 116 -11.47 2.95 0.66
N PHE A 117 -11.36 1.67 1.04
CA PHE A 117 -10.16 0.87 0.76
C PHE A 117 -10.32 -0.17 -0.36
N SER A 118 -11.52 -0.43 -0.90
CA SER A 118 -11.72 -1.49 -1.91
C SER A 118 -10.77 -1.38 -3.09
N ASP A 119 -10.67 -0.18 -3.65
CA ASP A 119 -9.98 0.05 -4.92
C ASP A 119 -8.47 0.04 -4.74
N ILE A 120 -7.98 0.63 -3.65
CA ILE A 120 -6.55 0.63 -3.35
C ILE A 120 -6.06 -0.77 -2.97
N VAL A 121 -6.86 -1.54 -2.22
CA VAL A 121 -6.52 -2.92 -1.86
C VAL A 121 -6.44 -3.80 -3.11
N LEU A 122 -7.40 -3.67 -4.03
CA LEU A 122 -7.36 -4.37 -5.31
C LEU A 122 -6.16 -3.96 -6.18
N SER A 123 -5.80 -2.67 -6.15
CA SER A 123 -4.64 -2.17 -6.89
C SER A 123 -3.32 -2.66 -6.31
N MET A 124 -3.21 -2.72 -4.97
CA MET A 124 -2.05 -3.22 -4.25
C MET A 124 -1.88 -4.74 -4.32
N ASP A 125 -2.95 -5.49 -4.62
CA ASP A 125 -2.90 -6.93 -4.92
C ASP A 125 -2.25 -7.19 -6.29
N LYS A 126 -2.69 -6.46 -7.32
CA LYS A 126 -2.37 -6.79 -8.73
C LYS A 126 -1.21 -6.00 -9.31
N ASN A 127 -1.17 -4.69 -9.07
CA ASN A 127 -0.23 -3.81 -9.76
C ASN A 127 1.23 -4.12 -9.39
N PRO A 128 1.58 -4.36 -8.11
CA PRO A 128 2.95 -4.71 -7.73
C PRO A 128 3.55 -5.88 -8.51
N ILE A 129 2.76 -6.90 -8.84
CA ILE A 129 3.20 -8.07 -9.62
C ILE A 129 3.62 -7.64 -11.02
N ASN A 130 2.78 -6.86 -11.71
CA ASN A 130 3.05 -6.40 -13.07
C ASN A 130 4.26 -5.45 -13.10
N LEU A 131 4.34 -4.53 -12.13
CA LEU A 131 5.45 -3.58 -12.02
C LEU A 131 6.78 -4.30 -11.74
N GLU A 132 6.77 -5.28 -10.83
CA GLU A 132 7.93 -6.13 -10.56
C GLU A 132 8.38 -6.88 -11.81
N GLN A 133 7.44 -7.53 -12.51
CA GLN A 133 7.74 -8.31 -13.71
C GLN A 133 8.33 -7.43 -14.83
N GLU A 134 7.80 -6.22 -15.03
CA GLU A 134 8.33 -5.29 -16.01
C GLU A 134 9.78 -4.89 -15.71
N ILE A 135 10.08 -4.56 -14.44
CA ILE A 135 11.44 -4.23 -14.03
C ILE A 135 12.38 -5.43 -14.23
N ARG A 136 11.94 -6.64 -13.89
CA ARG A 136 12.72 -7.86 -14.11
C ARG A 136 13.01 -8.08 -15.59
N ASN A 137 12.01 -7.91 -16.47
CA ASN A 137 12.20 -8.06 -17.92
C ASN A 137 13.23 -7.07 -18.49
N ILE A 138 13.35 -5.88 -17.90
CA ILE A 138 14.33 -4.87 -18.33
C ILE A 138 15.75 -5.21 -17.84
N ILE A 139 15.89 -5.78 -16.64
CA ILE A 139 17.18 -5.92 -15.92
C ILE A 139 17.83 -7.31 -16.08
N VAL A 140 17.20 -8.24 -16.78
CA VAL A 140 17.76 -9.59 -17.06
C VAL A 140 18.95 -9.58 -18.03
N ILE A 141 19.35 -8.41 -18.55
CA ILE A 141 20.65 -8.20 -19.24
C ILE A 141 21.79 -8.26 -18.22
#